data_AF-A0A9D8K562-F1
#
_entry.id   AF-A0A9D8K562-F1
#
_cell.length_a   1.000
_cell.length_b   1.000
_cell.length_c   1.000
_cell.angle_alpha   90.00
_cell.angle_beta   90.00
_cell.angle_gamma   90.00
#
_symmetry.space_group_name_H-M   'P 1'
#
loop_
_entity.id
_entity.type
_entity.pdbx_description
1 polymer ?
#
loop_
_entity_poly.entity_id
_entity_poly.type
_entity_poly.pdbx_seq_one_letter_code
_entity_poly.pdbx_strand_id
1 'polypeptide(L)'
;RDGMHLRIKSLVAPLTPVEVTVPGDISSAAYWLVAGAIHPNASIRVLNCGVNPTRTGIIDILVAMKAKLRIENQRDEANEPVADLVVESSQLEATEINGDIVPRLIDEIPVLAVAACMAHGTTIIRGASELRVKESDRIATMVSELSRLGAKVEELPDGMVIHGGAVLSGAEVKSHRDHRLAMSLAIAGLIARGETTICDAQVAEISYPDFWIQLERLVSH
;
A
#
# COMPACT_ATOMS: atom_id res chain seq x y z
N ARG A 1 -5.59 -16.53 -21.44
CA ARG A 1 -4.38 -15.69 -21.49
C ARG A 1 -3.26 -16.60 -21.96
N ASP A 2 -3.00 -16.61 -23.26
CA ASP A 2 -1.96 -17.44 -23.88
C ASP A 2 -0.98 -16.49 -24.58
N GLY A 3 0.29 -16.51 -24.14
CA GLY A 3 1.42 -15.86 -24.81
C GLY A 3 1.85 -14.50 -24.24
N MET A 4 3.10 -14.45 -23.72
CA MET A 4 3.89 -13.23 -23.46
C MET A 4 4.32 -12.51 -24.77
N HIS A 5 3.50 -12.57 -25.82
CA HIS A 5 3.83 -12.08 -27.15
C HIS A 5 2.90 -10.94 -27.54
N LEU A 6 3.42 -9.71 -27.50
CA LEU A 6 2.76 -8.54 -28.04
C LEU A 6 3.15 -8.36 -29.52
N ARG A 7 2.16 -8.19 -30.40
CA ARG A 7 2.39 -7.86 -31.82
C ARG A 7 1.74 -6.52 -32.11
N ILE A 8 2.54 -5.57 -32.59
CA ILE A 8 2.09 -4.23 -32.98
C ILE A 8 2.31 -4.09 -34.49
N LYS A 9 1.34 -3.50 -35.20
CA LYS A 9 1.49 -3.11 -36.61
C LYS A 9 1.61 -1.60 -36.70
N SER A 10 2.43 -1.12 -37.63
CA SER A 10 2.53 0.30 -37.93
C SER A 10 1.16 0.88 -38.32
N LEU A 11 0.87 2.06 -37.81
CA LEU A 11 -0.35 2.78 -38.14
C LEU A 11 -0.35 3.16 -39.62
N VAL A 12 -1.49 2.97 -40.28
CA VAL A 12 -1.74 3.40 -41.66
C VAL A 12 -2.55 4.72 -41.71
N ALA A 13 -2.98 5.22 -40.56
CA ALA A 13 -3.70 6.47 -40.38
C ALA A 13 -3.42 7.05 -38.97
N PRO A 14 -3.60 8.37 -38.75
CA PRO A 14 -3.44 8.98 -37.42
C PRO A 14 -4.39 8.40 -36.38
N LEU A 15 -3.99 8.40 -35.10
CA LEU A 15 -4.85 8.01 -33.98
C LEU A 15 -6.00 9.01 -33.81
N THR A 16 -7.19 8.50 -33.51
CA THR A 16 -8.35 9.32 -33.19
C THR A 16 -8.28 9.75 -31.72
N PRO A 17 -8.54 11.03 -31.39
CA PRO A 17 -8.65 11.46 -30.01
C PRO A 17 -9.82 10.73 -29.32
N VAL A 18 -9.61 10.39 -28.05
CA VAL A 18 -10.60 9.74 -27.19
C VAL A 18 -10.75 10.54 -25.91
N GLU A 19 -11.98 10.65 -25.40
CA GLU A 19 -12.22 11.16 -24.06
C GLU A 19 -12.07 10.02 -23.07
N VAL A 20 -11.24 10.23 -22.05
CA VAL A 20 -10.89 9.21 -21.05
C VAL A 20 -11.00 9.83 -19.67
N THR A 21 -11.81 9.20 -18.82
CA THR A 21 -11.77 9.42 -17.37
C THR A 21 -10.67 8.54 -16.81
N VAL A 22 -9.66 9.14 -16.16
CA VAL A 22 -8.56 8.39 -15.55
C VAL A 22 -9.04 7.81 -14.22
N PRO A 23 -8.94 6.48 -14.00
CA PRO A 23 -9.28 5.87 -12.73
C PRO A 23 -8.40 6.37 -11.58
N GLY A 24 -8.93 6.31 -10.36
CA GLY A 24 -8.13 6.52 -9.15
C GLY A 24 -7.04 5.45 -9.01
N ASP A 25 -5.87 5.85 -8.53
CA ASP A 25 -4.72 4.96 -8.40
C ASP A 25 -4.83 4.04 -7.16
N ILE A 26 -4.74 2.74 -7.38
CA ILE A 26 -4.79 1.74 -6.30
C ILE A 26 -3.58 1.80 -5.37
N SER A 27 -2.42 2.23 -5.87
CA SER A 27 -1.23 2.43 -5.04
C SER A 27 -1.45 3.55 -4.02
N SER A 28 -2.07 4.65 -4.44
CA SER A 28 -2.48 5.74 -3.56
C SER A 28 -3.63 5.31 -2.62
N ALA A 29 -4.58 4.51 -3.10
CA ALA A 29 -5.67 3.99 -2.28
C ALA A 29 -5.19 3.05 -1.16
N ALA A 30 -4.11 2.29 -1.39
CA ALA A 30 -3.58 1.30 -0.46
C ALA A 30 -3.30 1.87 0.94
N TYR A 31 -2.83 3.12 1.04
CA TYR A 31 -2.59 3.79 2.32
C TYR A 31 -3.87 3.94 3.14
N TRP A 32 -4.95 4.35 2.50
CA TRP A 32 -6.26 4.51 3.13
C TRP A 32 -6.91 3.16 3.44
N LEU A 33 -6.73 2.16 2.57
CA LEU A 33 -7.19 0.80 2.82
C LEU A 33 -6.53 0.21 4.08
N VAL A 34 -5.21 0.34 4.19
CA VAL A 34 -4.49 -0.12 5.39
C VAL A 34 -4.89 0.69 6.62
N ALA A 35 -4.95 2.03 6.52
CA ALA A 35 -5.35 2.89 7.64
C ALA A 35 -6.72 2.49 8.21
N GLY A 36 -7.72 2.30 7.34
CA GLY A 36 -9.05 1.88 7.76
C GLY A 36 -9.10 0.48 8.35
N ALA A 37 -8.23 -0.43 7.90
CA ALA A 37 -8.15 -1.78 8.43
C ALA A 37 -7.54 -1.83 9.84
N ILE A 38 -6.48 -1.06 10.10
CA ILE A 38 -5.68 -1.15 11.35
C ILE A 38 -6.11 -0.19 12.45
N HIS A 39 -6.69 0.96 12.10
CA HIS A 39 -7.11 1.95 13.09
C HIS A 39 -8.38 1.48 13.81
N PRO A 40 -8.52 1.68 15.13
CA PRO A 40 -9.76 1.35 15.84
C PRO A 40 -10.93 2.23 15.39
N ASN A 41 -12.13 1.64 15.25
CA ASN A 41 -13.38 2.34 14.92
C ASN A 41 -13.35 3.21 13.64
N ALA A 42 -12.59 2.81 12.63
CA ALA A 42 -12.51 3.44 11.33
C ALA A 42 -13.45 2.79 10.29
N SER A 43 -13.94 3.63 9.38
CA SER A 43 -14.64 3.23 8.16
C SER A 43 -14.24 4.20 7.06
N ILE A 44 -13.57 3.71 6.02
CA ILE A 44 -13.05 4.53 4.93
C ILE A 44 -13.60 4.01 3.62
N ARG A 45 -14.09 4.93 2.78
CA ARG A 45 -14.55 4.67 1.42
C ARG A 45 -13.66 5.41 0.43
N VAL A 46 -12.96 4.66 -0.42
CA VAL A 46 -12.21 5.20 -1.55
C VAL A 46 -13.06 5.07 -2.80
N LEU A 47 -13.39 6.19 -3.43
CA LEU A 47 -14.26 6.23 -4.61
C LEU A 47 -13.46 6.06 -5.90
N ASN A 48 -14.08 5.44 -6.91
CA ASN A 48 -13.57 5.37 -8.28
C ASN A 48 -12.11 4.87 -8.41
N CYS A 49 -11.75 3.84 -7.65
CA CYS A 49 -10.41 3.25 -7.68
C CYS A 49 -10.30 2.22 -8.82
N GLY A 50 -9.20 2.26 -9.57
CA GLY A 50 -8.87 1.25 -10.57
C GLY A 50 -8.61 -0.10 -9.90
N VAL A 51 -9.33 -1.13 -10.35
CA VAL A 51 -9.24 -2.50 -9.83
C VAL A 51 -8.74 -3.48 -10.90
N ASN A 52 -7.81 -3.02 -11.74
CA ASN A 52 -7.18 -3.87 -12.75
C ASN A 52 -6.50 -5.08 -12.07
N PRO A 53 -6.82 -6.32 -12.47
CA PRO A 53 -6.29 -7.53 -11.82
C PRO A 53 -4.77 -7.60 -11.71
N THR A 54 -4.02 -6.89 -12.57
CA THR A 54 -2.55 -6.85 -12.49
C THR A 54 -2.01 -5.93 -11.39
N ARG A 55 -2.87 -5.16 -10.71
CA ARG A 55 -2.50 -4.17 -9.68
C ARG A 55 -3.26 -4.34 -8.36
N THR A 56 -4.24 -5.26 -8.30
CA THR A 56 -5.09 -5.47 -7.12
C THR A 56 -4.52 -6.42 -6.07
N GLY A 57 -3.22 -6.74 -6.12
CA GLY A 57 -2.64 -7.69 -5.16
C GLY A 57 -2.82 -7.24 -3.69
N ILE A 58 -2.83 -5.93 -3.43
CA ILE A 58 -3.13 -5.36 -2.11
C ILE A 58 -4.52 -5.77 -1.58
N ILE A 59 -5.54 -5.81 -2.44
CA ILE A 59 -6.89 -6.21 -2.06
C ILE A 59 -6.89 -7.69 -1.66
N ASP A 60 -6.25 -8.54 -2.47
CA ASP A 60 -6.14 -9.97 -2.23
C ASP A 60 -5.44 -10.25 -0.89
N ILE A 61 -4.34 -9.54 -0.60
CA ILE A 61 -3.62 -9.68 0.67
C ILE A 61 -4.43 -9.17 1.86
N LEU A 62 -5.08 -8.01 1.76
CA LEU A 62 -5.91 -7.50 2.87
C LEU A 62 -7.06 -8.47 3.18
N VAL A 63 -7.71 -9.04 2.16
CA VAL A 63 -8.72 -10.08 2.34
C VAL A 63 -8.14 -11.35 2.97
N ALA A 64 -6.94 -11.78 2.55
CA ALA A 64 -6.24 -12.92 3.15
C ALA A 64 -5.91 -12.66 4.63
N MET A 65 -5.56 -11.42 4.98
CA MET A 65 -5.36 -10.94 6.34
C MET A 65 -6.67 -10.71 7.11
N LYS A 66 -7.84 -11.10 6.58
CA LYS A 66 -9.17 -10.93 7.20
C LYS A 66 -9.64 -9.47 7.35
N ALA A 67 -9.12 -8.55 6.56
CA ALA A 67 -9.66 -7.21 6.51
C ALA A 67 -11.12 -7.23 6.04
N LYS A 68 -11.97 -6.44 6.70
CA LYS A 68 -13.34 -6.13 6.28
C LYS A 68 -13.28 -5.15 5.11
N LEU A 69 -13.01 -5.69 3.93
CA LEU A 69 -12.92 -4.95 2.68
C LEU A 69 -14.05 -5.38 1.74
N ARG A 70 -14.80 -4.41 1.22
CA ARG A 70 -15.85 -4.62 0.22
C ARG A 70 -15.54 -3.83 -1.05
N ILE A 71 -15.87 -4.43 -2.18
CA ILE A 71 -15.79 -3.79 -3.50
C ILE A 71 -17.22 -3.51 -3.95
N GLU A 72 -17.58 -2.24 -4.06
CA GLU A 72 -18.91 -1.74 -4.43
C GLU A 72 -18.85 -1.03 -5.79
N ASN A 73 -19.99 -0.85 -6.46
CA ASN A 73 -20.13 -0.03 -7.68
C ASN A 73 -19.12 -0.35 -8.81
N GLN A 74 -18.84 -1.65 -9.02
CA GLN A 74 -17.95 -2.11 -10.09
C GLN A 74 -18.51 -1.76 -11.46
N ARG A 75 -17.65 -1.22 -12.33
CA ARG A 75 -17.97 -0.80 -13.69
C ARG A 75 -16.69 -0.69 -14.52
N ASP A 76 -16.84 -0.56 -15.83
CA ASP A 76 -15.72 -0.31 -16.74
C ASP A 76 -15.71 1.17 -17.16
N GLU A 77 -14.59 1.85 -16.97
CA GLU A 77 -14.34 3.22 -17.45
C GLU A 77 -13.07 3.22 -18.30
N ALA A 78 -13.17 3.69 -19.55
CA ALA A 78 -12.05 3.71 -20.50
C ALA A 78 -11.31 2.36 -20.68
N ASN A 79 -12.05 1.25 -20.63
CA ASN A 79 -11.54 -0.14 -20.65
C ASN A 79 -10.69 -0.53 -19.43
N GLU A 80 -10.74 0.25 -18.35
CA GLU A 80 -10.21 -0.13 -17.04
C GLU A 80 -11.36 -0.45 -16.08
N PRO A 81 -11.30 -1.58 -15.36
CA PRO A 81 -12.29 -1.88 -14.34
C PRO A 81 -12.06 -0.95 -13.14
N VAL A 82 -13.13 -0.31 -12.66
CA VAL A 82 -13.10 0.62 -11.53
C VAL A 82 -14.19 0.27 -10.51
N ALA A 83 -13.95 0.61 -9.24
CA ALA A 83 -14.87 0.32 -8.15
C ALA A 83 -14.72 1.31 -7.00
N ASP A 84 -15.71 1.33 -6.11
CA ASP A 84 -15.58 1.95 -4.80
C ASP A 84 -15.09 0.89 -3.80
N LEU A 85 -14.03 1.20 -3.05
CA LEU A 85 -13.46 0.31 -2.05
C LEU A 85 -13.84 0.79 -0.66
N VAL A 86 -14.50 -0.07 0.12
CA VAL A 86 -14.91 0.23 1.48
C VAL A 86 -14.12 -0.66 2.43
N VAL A 87 -13.39 -0.07 3.37
CA VAL A 87 -12.65 -0.78 4.42
C VAL A 87 -13.11 -0.33 5.79
N GLU A 88 -13.16 -1.27 6.72
CA GLU A 88 -13.53 -1.03 8.12
C GLU A 88 -12.50 -1.63 9.06
N SER A 89 -12.48 -1.15 10.31
CA SER A 89 -11.62 -1.70 11.36
C SER A 89 -11.74 -3.21 11.46
N SER A 90 -10.57 -3.84 11.46
CA SER A 90 -10.43 -5.28 11.35
C SER A 90 -9.44 -5.83 12.37
N GLN A 91 -9.67 -7.07 12.80
CA GLN A 91 -8.65 -7.86 13.51
C GLN A 91 -7.89 -8.63 12.45
N LEU A 92 -6.73 -8.11 12.06
CA LEU A 92 -5.96 -8.72 10.98
C LEU A 92 -5.28 -10.02 11.46
N GLU A 93 -5.22 -11.02 10.59
CA GLU A 93 -4.43 -12.23 10.77
C GLU A 93 -3.20 -12.19 9.88
N ALA A 94 -2.09 -12.75 10.35
CA ALA A 94 -0.87 -12.83 9.56
C ALA A 94 -1.05 -13.73 8.32
N THR A 95 -0.28 -13.46 7.28
CA THR A 95 -0.31 -14.22 6.02
C THR A 95 1.08 -14.38 5.43
N GLU A 96 1.20 -15.15 4.34
CA GLU A 96 2.41 -15.22 3.54
C GLU A 96 2.20 -14.46 2.22
N ILE A 97 3.18 -13.63 1.84
CA ILE A 97 3.19 -12.85 0.60
C ILE A 97 4.38 -13.33 -0.23
N ASN A 98 4.12 -14.16 -1.25
CA ASN A 98 5.15 -14.76 -2.08
C ASN A 98 4.63 -15.05 -3.51
N GLY A 99 5.55 -15.45 -4.40
CA GLY A 99 5.19 -15.92 -5.74
C GLY A 99 4.53 -14.86 -6.63
N ASP A 100 3.55 -15.29 -7.42
CA ASP A 100 2.96 -14.50 -8.51
C ASP A 100 2.14 -13.27 -8.04
N ILE A 101 1.86 -13.17 -6.73
CA ILE A 101 1.18 -11.99 -6.19
C ILE A 101 2.12 -10.80 -6.06
N VAL A 102 3.42 -11.03 -5.80
CA VAL A 102 4.40 -9.98 -5.49
C VAL A 102 4.51 -8.95 -6.61
N PRO A 103 4.62 -9.32 -7.91
CA PRO A 103 4.65 -8.33 -8.99
C PRO A 103 3.38 -7.48 -9.09
N ARG A 104 2.23 -7.98 -8.58
CA ARG A 104 0.94 -7.28 -8.61
C ARG A 104 0.76 -6.28 -7.47
N LEU A 105 1.66 -6.28 -6.48
CA LEU A 105 1.60 -5.43 -5.27
C LEU A 105 2.96 -4.94 -4.79
N ILE A 106 4.02 -5.04 -5.62
CA ILE A 106 5.41 -4.79 -5.20
C ILE A 106 5.55 -3.43 -4.51
N ASP A 107 4.82 -2.47 -5.04
CA ASP A 107 4.79 -1.08 -4.65
C ASP A 107 3.97 -0.83 -3.35
N GLU A 108 3.10 -1.77 -2.95
CA GLU A 108 2.28 -1.71 -1.74
C GLU A 108 2.91 -2.46 -0.56
N ILE A 109 4.01 -3.17 -0.77
CA ILE A 109 4.71 -3.91 0.30
C ILE A 109 5.08 -3.00 1.49
N PRO A 110 5.58 -1.76 1.32
CA PRO A 110 5.86 -0.88 2.46
C PRO A 110 4.65 -0.66 3.38
N VAL A 111 3.46 -0.44 2.82
CA VAL A 111 2.26 -0.21 3.64
C VAL A 111 1.65 -1.53 4.16
N LEU A 112 1.81 -2.63 3.42
CA LEU A 112 1.47 -3.97 3.91
C LEU A 112 2.33 -4.40 5.09
N ALA A 113 3.60 -3.98 5.13
CA ALA A 113 4.45 -4.23 6.29
C ALA A 113 3.91 -3.54 7.56
N VAL A 114 3.33 -2.34 7.42
CA VAL A 114 2.63 -1.65 8.52
C VAL A 114 1.40 -2.46 8.96
N ALA A 115 0.60 -2.95 8.00
CA ALA A 115 -0.55 -3.81 8.32
C ALA A 115 -0.13 -5.08 9.07
N ALA A 116 0.97 -5.70 8.64
CA ALA A 116 1.52 -6.91 9.25
C ALA A 116 2.01 -6.70 10.69
N CYS A 117 2.54 -5.52 11.04
CA CYS A 117 2.89 -5.18 12.43
C CYS A 117 1.68 -5.26 13.37
N MET A 118 0.47 -5.03 12.84
CA MET A 118 -0.78 -5.03 13.61
C MET A 118 -1.55 -6.35 13.55
N ALA A 119 -1.16 -7.26 12.67
CA ALA A 119 -1.81 -8.55 12.50
C ALA A 119 -1.49 -9.52 13.65
N HIS A 120 -2.38 -10.44 13.95
CA HIS A 120 -2.10 -11.54 14.86
C HIS A 120 -1.28 -12.64 14.15
N GLY A 121 -0.07 -12.90 14.64
CA GLY A 121 0.82 -13.94 14.11
C GLY A 121 2.09 -13.37 13.47
N THR A 122 2.73 -14.14 12.57
CA THR A 122 3.93 -13.73 11.85
C THR A 122 3.67 -13.73 10.35
N THR A 123 3.83 -12.56 9.72
CA THR A 123 3.72 -12.40 8.27
C THR A 123 5.08 -12.56 7.63
N ILE A 124 5.17 -13.30 6.53
CA ILE A 124 6.42 -13.54 5.81
C ILE A 124 6.26 -13.01 4.39
N ILE A 125 7.19 -12.15 3.97
CA ILE A 125 7.26 -11.58 2.61
C ILE A 125 8.51 -12.11 1.94
N ARG A 126 8.36 -12.70 0.74
CA ARG A 126 9.44 -13.29 -0.06
C ARG A 126 9.31 -12.89 -1.53
N GLY A 127 10.39 -13.03 -2.31
CA GLY A 127 10.39 -12.75 -3.75
C GLY A 127 10.31 -11.27 -4.11
N ALA A 128 10.59 -10.36 -3.17
CA ALA A 128 10.48 -8.91 -3.33
C ALA A 128 11.86 -8.21 -3.46
N SER A 129 12.88 -8.90 -3.97
CA SER A 129 14.24 -8.35 -4.09
C SER A 129 14.33 -7.06 -4.93
N GLU A 130 13.37 -6.83 -5.83
CA GLU A 130 13.26 -5.59 -6.61
C GLU A 130 13.12 -4.34 -5.71
N LEU A 131 12.59 -4.48 -4.50
CA LEU A 131 12.46 -3.38 -3.53
C LEU A 131 13.79 -2.79 -3.09
N ARG A 132 14.90 -3.52 -3.22
CA ARG A 132 16.23 -3.03 -2.82
C ARG A 132 16.81 -1.98 -3.76
N VAL A 133 16.29 -1.91 -4.98
CA VAL A 133 16.81 -1.04 -6.06
C VAL A 133 15.78 -0.01 -6.52
N LYS A 134 14.77 0.26 -5.68
CA LYS A 134 13.79 1.34 -5.88
C LYS A 134 14.44 2.68 -5.51
N GLU A 135 13.61 3.70 -5.26
CA GLU A 135 14.05 5.04 -4.82
C GLU A 135 14.93 4.97 -3.55
N SER A 136 14.70 3.95 -2.73
CA SER A 136 15.56 3.53 -1.62
C SER A 136 15.67 2.00 -1.61
N ASP A 137 16.54 1.43 -0.74
CA ASP A 137 16.39 0.03 -0.35
C ASP A 137 15.18 -0.07 0.59
N ARG A 138 13.99 -0.26 -0.01
CA ARG A 138 12.71 -0.28 0.71
C ARG A 138 12.62 -1.42 1.72
N ILE A 139 13.36 -2.50 1.55
CA ILE A 139 13.41 -3.58 2.53
C ILE A 139 14.18 -3.11 3.75
N ALA A 140 15.44 -2.71 3.58
CA ALA A 140 16.31 -2.34 4.68
C ALA A 140 15.75 -1.12 5.45
N THR A 141 15.20 -0.14 4.74
CA THR A 141 14.63 1.06 5.34
C THR A 141 13.33 0.79 6.08
N MET A 142 12.40 -0.01 5.54
CA MET A 142 11.18 -0.39 6.28
C MET A 142 11.51 -1.18 7.56
N VAL A 143 12.45 -2.13 7.50
CA VAL A 143 12.92 -2.87 8.67
C VAL A 143 13.44 -1.90 9.73
N SER A 144 14.37 -1.02 9.34
CA SER A 144 14.96 -0.02 10.24
C SER A 144 13.90 0.89 10.87
N GLU A 145 13.06 1.54 10.07
CA GLU A 145 12.13 2.55 10.58
C GLU A 145 10.96 1.93 11.37
N LEU A 146 10.44 0.76 10.97
CA LEU A 146 9.43 0.06 11.79
C LEU A 146 10.01 -0.45 13.12
N SER A 147 11.26 -0.92 13.12
CA SER A 147 11.94 -1.29 14.37
C SER A 147 12.16 -0.09 15.29
N ARG A 148 12.41 1.11 14.75
CA ARG A 148 12.46 2.35 15.56
C ARG A 148 11.13 2.68 16.21
N LEU A 149 10.01 2.35 15.56
CA LEU A 149 8.67 2.46 16.14
C LEU A 149 8.32 1.30 17.10
N GLY A 150 9.25 0.36 17.33
CA GLY A 150 9.07 -0.76 18.27
C GLY A 150 8.51 -2.04 17.65
N ALA A 151 8.37 -2.13 16.32
CA ALA A 151 7.97 -3.37 15.66
C ALA A 151 9.12 -4.39 15.64
N LYS A 152 8.79 -5.69 15.79
CA LYS A 152 9.75 -6.76 15.60
C LYS A 152 9.74 -7.22 14.14
N VAL A 153 10.67 -6.70 13.36
CA VAL A 153 10.82 -6.97 11.92
C VAL A 153 12.23 -7.49 11.66
N GLU A 154 12.34 -8.55 10.87
CA GLU A 154 13.61 -9.15 10.47
C GLU A 154 13.79 -8.99 8.96
N GLU A 155 14.97 -8.54 8.55
CA GLU A 155 15.34 -8.37 7.15
C GLU A 155 15.63 -9.72 6.50
N LEU A 156 15.15 -9.91 5.27
CA LEU A 156 15.55 -11.00 4.39
C LEU A 156 16.15 -10.45 3.10
N PRO A 157 17.03 -11.19 2.39
CA PRO A 157 17.58 -10.74 1.11
C PRO A 157 16.51 -10.38 0.07
N ASP A 158 15.34 -11.00 0.15
CA ASP A 158 14.23 -10.88 -0.80
C ASP A 158 12.90 -10.49 -0.14
N GLY A 159 12.92 -9.92 1.08
CA GLY A 159 11.71 -9.50 1.77
C GLY A 159 11.90 -9.28 3.26
N MET A 160 10.89 -9.60 4.06
CA MET A 160 10.82 -9.31 5.50
C MET A 160 10.06 -10.40 6.25
N VAL A 161 10.44 -10.65 7.51
CA VAL A 161 9.61 -11.40 8.48
C VAL A 161 9.10 -10.40 9.52
N ILE A 162 7.79 -10.32 9.69
CA ILE A 162 7.15 -9.32 10.55
C ILE A 162 6.34 -10.05 11.61
N HIS A 163 6.72 -9.88 12.88
CA HIS A 163 5.95 -10.41 13.99
C HIS A 163 4.93 -9.37 14.42
N GLY A 164 3.66 -9.68 14.17
CA GLY A 164 2.57 -8.77 14.46
C GLY A 164 2.12 -8.78 15.92
N GLY A 165 1.11 -7.97 16.23
CA GLY A 165 0.69 -7.67 17.61
C GLY A 165 1.57 -6.62 18.28
N ALA A 166 2.29 -5.82 17.49
CA ALA A 166 3.15 -4.77 18.00
C ALA A 166 2.32 -3.63 18.63
N VAL A 167 2.85 -3.05 19.70
CA VAL A 167 2.41 -1.74 20.19
C VAL A 167 3.43 -0.72 19.70
N LEU A 168 3.10 -0.02 18.62
CA LEU A 168 4.00 0.98 18.07
C LEU A 168 4.10 2.18 19.02
N SER A 169 5.31 2.72 19.14
CA SER A 169 5.60 3.94 19.90
C SER A 169 6.15 4.99 18.95
N GLY A 170 5.63 6.20 19.07
CA GLY A 170 6.06 7.32 18.24
C GLY A 170 7.53 7.63 18.45
N ALA A 171 8.21 7.93 17.34
CA ALA A 171 9.61 8.27 17.30
C ALA A 171 9.89 9.21 16.11
N GLU A 172 11.08 9.79 16.09
CA GLU A 172 11.59 10.36 14.84
C GLU A 172 11.93 9.21 13.89
N VAL A 173 11.46 9.29 12.64
CA VAL A 173 11.72 8.33 11.55
C VAL A 173 12.09 9.09 10.28
N LYS A 174 12.71 8.42 9.31
CA LYS A 174 13.15 9.06 8.05
C LYS A 174 12.48 8.41 6.85
N SER A 175 12.00 9.22 5.90
CA SER A 175 11.46 8.71 4.64
C SER A 175 12.55 8.19 3.68
N HIS A 176 13.82 8.52 3.96
CA HIS A 176 14.95 8.21 3.07
C HIS A 176 14.77 8.74 1.63
N ARG A 177 14.02 9.84 1.48
CA ARG A 177 13.62 10.43 0.18
C ARG A 177 12.82 9.45 -0.70
N ASP A 178 12.07 8.55 -0.07
CA ASP A 178 11.16 7.63 -0.72
C ASP A 178 9.71 7.97 -0.33
N HIS A 179 8.91 8.33 -1.33
CA HIS A 179 7.51 8.75 -1.13
C HIS A 179 6.66 7.63 -0.53
N ARG A 180 6.93 6.38 -0.89
CA ARG A 180 6.15 5.25 -0.36
C ARG A 180 6.47 4.98 1.09
N LEU A 181 7.74 5.14 1.46
CA LEU A 181 8.18 5.05 2.85
C LEU A 181 7.57 6.17 3.70
N ALA A 182 7.59 7.41 3.21
CA ALA A 182 6.97 8.55 3.89
C ALA A 182 5.49 8.31 4.20
N MET A 183 4.72 7.89 3.20
CA MET A 183 3.28 7.62 3.36
C MET A 183 3.03 6.40 4.26
N SER A 184 3.82 5.32 4.14
CA SER A 184 3.71 4.15 5.03
C SER A 184 4.00 4.50 6.49
N LEU A 185 5.04 5.29 6.75
CA LEU A 185 5.40 5.74 8.09
C LEU A 185 4.34 6.69 8.68
N ALA A 186 3.66 7.47 7.84
CA ALA A 186 2.51 8.27 8.27
C ALA A 186 1.35 7.39 8.74
N ILE A 187 1.01 6.34 7.97
CA ILE A 187 -0.01 5.37 8.39
C ILE A 187 0.40 4.63 9.67
N ALA A 188 1.68 4.29 9.84
CA ALA A 188 2.19 3.73 11.10
C ALA A 188 2.07 4.72 12.27
N GLY A 189 2.33 6.00 12.03
CA GLY A 189 2.21 7.07 13.02
C GLY A 189 0.78 7.27 13.54
N LEU A 190 -0.24 7.02 12.71
CA LEU A 190 -1.66 7.13 13.12
C LEU A 190 -2.05 6.19 14.28
N ILE A 191 -1.36 5.06 14.41
CA ILE A 191 -1.64 4.06 15.45
C ILE A 191 -0.54 3.98 16.53
N ALA A 192 0.57 4.69 16.32
CA ALA A 192 1.66 4.72 17.27
C ALA A 192 1.28 5.55 18.51
N ARG A 193 1.75 5.11 19.69
CA ARG A 193 1.56 5.86 20.93
C ARG A 193 2.54 7.01 21.00
N GLY A 194 2.04 8.23 21.16
CA GLY A 194 2.87 9.44 21.23
C GLY A 194 3.14 10.02 19.85
N GLU A 195 4.05 10.99 19.80
CA GLU A 195 4.33 11.74 18.57
C GLU A 195 5.31 10.99 17.66
N THR A 196 4.95 10.88 16.37
CA THR A 196 5.84 10.38 15.32
C THR A 196 6.24 11.55 14.42
N THR A 197 7.54 11.82 14.30
CA THR A 197 8.06 12.88 13.42
C THR A 197 8.73 12.24 12.21
N ILE A 198 8.22 12.53 11.00
CA ILE A 198 8.76 11.97 9.75
C ILE A 198 9.67 13.02 9.10
N CYS A 199 10.98 12.76 9.06
CA CYS A 199 11.91 13.59 8.30
C CYS A 199 11.71 13.40 6.80
N ASP A 200 11.86 14.48 6.04
CA ASP A 200 11.71 14.52 4.58
C ASP A 200 10.32 14.05 4.10
N ALA A 201 9.27 14.38 4.84
CA ALA A 201 7.89 14.02 4.54
C ALA A 201 7.40 14.63 3.21
N GLN A 202 7.92 15.80 2.80
CA GLN A 202 7.55 16.46 1.55
C GLN A 202 7.74 15.59 0.30
N VAL A 203 8.58 14.55 0.37
CA VAL A 203 8.81 13.64 -0.76
C VAL A 203 7.54 12.88 -1.19
N ALA A 204 6.56 12.72 -0.30
CA ALA A 204 5.27 12.13 -0.64
C ALA A 204 4.54 12.88 -1.78
N GLU A 205 4.75 14.19 -1.88
CA GLU A 205 4.08 15.05 -2.86
C GLU A 205 4.50 14.75 -4.31
N ILE A 206 5.62 14.05 -4.51
CA ILE A 206 6.06 13.62 -5.85
C ILE A 206 5.04 12.69 -6.50
N SER A 207 4.46 11.78 -5.71
CA SER A 207 3.47 10.80 -6.19
C SER A 207 2.04 11.16 -5.78
N TYR A 208 1.87 11.82 -4.64
CA TYR A 208 0.57 12.15 -4.09
C TYR A 208 0.60 13.54 -3.41
N PRO A 209 0.48 14.63 -4.20
CA PRO A 209 0.52 16.01 -3.71
C PRO A 209 -0.42 16.29 -2.53
N ASP A 210 -1.62 15.73 -2.56
CA ASP A 210 -2.65 15.99 -1.54
C ASP A 210 -2.60 15.02 -0.36
N PHE A 211 -1.61 14.12 -0.25
CA PHE A 211 -1.59 13.08 0.78
C PHE A 211 -1.74 13.64 2.20
N TRP A 212 -0.94 14.65 2.54
CA TRP A 212 -0.95 15.26 3.87
C TRP A 212 -2.26 15.97 4.19
N ILE A 213 -2.86 16.63 3.20
CA ILE A 213 -4.17 17.29 3.32
C ILE A 213 -5.27 16.26 3.59
N GLN A 214 -5.24 15.12 2.88
CA GLN A 214 -6.22 14.05 3.10
C GLN A 214 -6.02 13.38 4.45
N LEU A 215 -4.78 13.18 4.88
CA LEU A 215 -4.45 12.63 6.19
C LEU A 215 -4.98 13.53 7.31
N GLU A 216 -4.73 14.84 7.22
CA GLU A 216 -5.22 15.82 8.20
C GLU A 216 -6.75 15.83 8.29
N ARG A 217 -7.45 15.77 7.15
CA ARG A 217 -8.91 15.66 7.11
C ARG A 217 -9.44 14.39 7.78
N LEU A 218 -8.72 13.28 7.63
CA LEU A 218 -9.12 12.01 8.22
C LEU A 218 -9.00 12.01 9.74
N VAL A 219 -7.98 12.68 10.30
CA VAL A 219 -7.73 12.70 11.77
C VAL A 219 -8.46 13.83 12.51
N SER A 220 -8.97 14.83 11.80
CA SER A 220 -9.65 15.99 12.39
C SER A 220 -11.14 15.73 12.70
N HIS A 221 -11.63 14.51 12.46
CA HIS A 221 -13.00 14.06 12.65
C HIS A 221 -13.06 12.75 13.43
#